data_AF-X1JK98-F1
#
_entry.id   AF-X1JK98-F1
#
_cell.length_a   1.000
_cell.length_b   1.000
_cell.length_c   1.000
_cell.angle_alpha   90.00
_cell.angle_beta   90.00
_cell.angle_gamma   90.00
#
_symmetry.space_group_name_H-M   'P 1'
#
loop_
_entity.id
_entity.type
_entity.pdbx_description
1 polymer ?
#
loop_
_entity_poly.entity_id
_entity_poly.type
_entity_poly.pdbx_seq_one_letter_code
_entity_poly.pdbx_strand_id
1 'polypeptide(L)'
;STGEVKTLLGVEVSLDQIVGALTSLGFDCKKGDSASEVWITAPYWRSDIHLAVDLIEEVARIIGYDKIPATMLSQPLPRQNPEPVLSLKQKAGRILTGYSFQEVITYSLTSLERLNKLLPEPHPLEPMPLRMANPMTTEHSIAISTPGSTKGK
;
A
#
# COMPACT_ATOMS: atom_id res chain seq x y z
N SER A 1 19.75 -16.86 10.61
CA SER A 1 20.88 -16.49 11.49
C SER A 1 20.46 -15.37 12.45
N THR A 2 21.04 -15.28 13.65
CA THR A 2 20.81 -14.14 14.57
C THR A 2 21.15 -12.79 13.94
N GLY A 3 22.12 -12.76 13.01
CA GLY A 3 22.49 -11.54 12.28
C GLY A 3 21.40 -11.02 11.35
N GLU A 4 20.64 -11.92 10.71
CA GLU A 4 19.51 -11.55 9.84
C GLU A 4 18.37 -10.95 10.66
N VAL A 5 18.09 -11.53 11.84
CA VAL A 5 17.08 -11.01 12.78
C VAL A 5 17.43 -9.58 13.19
N LYS A 6 18.70 -9.33 13.56
CA LYS A 6 19.17 -7.99 13.90
C LYS A 6 19.07 -7.01 12.73
N THR A 7 19.38 -7.47 11.52
CA THR A 7 19.35 -6.61 10.33
C THR A 7 17.92 -6.20 9.95
N LEU A 8 16.96 -7.11 10.06
CA LEU A 8 15.57 -6.85 9.69
C LEU A 8 14.76 -6.18 10.79
N LEU A 9 14.91 -6.60 12.04
CA LEU A 9 14.14 -6.06 13.16
C LEU A 9 14.84 -4.91 13.88
N GLY A 10 16.15 -4.73 13.70
CA GLY A 10 16.91 -3.71 14.44
C GLY A 10 17.08 -4.01 15.93
N VAL A 11 16.75 -5.22 16.38
CA VAL A 11 16.88 -5.67 17.78
C VAL A 11 17.86 -6.84 17.89
N GLU A 12 18.64 -6.85 18.97
CA GLU A 12 19.47 -8.01 19.29
C GLU A 12 18.63 -9.05 20.03
N VAL A 13 18.45 -10.20 19.40
CA VAL A 13 17.74 -11.36 19.96
C VAL A 13 18.74 -12.52 20.05
N SER A 14 18.84 -13.14 21.23
CA SER A 14 19.74 -14.28 21.41
C SER A 14 19.21 -15.51 20.66
N LEU A 15 20.10 -16.44 20.31
CA LEU A 15 19.71 -17.69 19.66
C LEU A 15 18.70 -18.48 20.51
N ASP A 16 18.89 -18.51 21.84
CA ASP A 16 17.98 -19.19 22.77
C ASP A 16 16.58 -18.56 22.79
N GLN A 17 16.48 -17.23 22.67
CA GLN A 17 15.19 -16.54 22.57
C GLN A 17 14.48 -16.87 21.25
N ILE A 18 15.22 -16.93 20.13
CA ILE A 18 14.68 -17.31 18.82
C ILE A 18 14.14 -18.74 18.86
N VAL A 19 14.96 -19.68 19.36
CA VAL A 19 14.58 -21.09 19.48
C VAL A 19 13.37 -21.23 20.41
N GLY A 20 13.40 -20.60 21.59
CA GLY A 20 12.27 -20.64 22.52
C GLY A 20 10.98 -20.12 21.92
N ALA A 21 11.03 -19.00 21.20
CA ALA A 21 9.86 -18.42 20.54
C ALA A 21 9.29 -19.38 19.47
N LEU A 22 10.14 -19.90 18.58
CA LEU A 22 9.69 -20.76 17.48
C LEU A 22 9.26 -22.15 17.96
N THR A 23 9.95 -22.74 18.94
CA THR A 23 9.52 -24.01 19.54
C THR A 23 8.17 -23.87 20.24
N SER A 24 7.88 -22.73 20.88
CA SER A 24 6.56 -22.48 21.48
C SER A 24 5.41 -22.45 20.46
N LEU A 25 5.73 -22.14 19.21
CA LEU A 25 4.80 -22.13 18.07
C LEU A 25 4.72 -23.49 17.35
N GLY A 26 5.49 -24.49 17.79
CA GLY A 26 5.50 -25.83 17.22
C GLY A 26 6.48 -26.03 16.07
N PHE A 27 7.45 -25.13 15.87
CA PHE A 27 8.54 -25.34 14.91
C PHE A 27 9.61 -26.28 15.49
N ASP A 28 10.15 -27.15 14.64
CA ASP A 28 11.32 -27.99 14.99
C ASP A 28 12.60 -27.20 14.74
N CYS A 29 13.39 -26.97 15.79
CA CYS A 29 14.61 -26.16 15.74
C CYS A 29 15.84 -27.03 16.02
N LYS A 30 16.79 -27.05 15.08
CA LYS A 30 18.07 -27.76 15.18
C LYS A 30 19.22 -26.76 15.11
N LYS A 31 20.34 -27.08 15.78
CA LYS A 31 21.55 -26.24 15.70
C LYS A 31 22.04 -26.15 14.26
N GLY A 32 22.38 -24.93 13.84
CA GLY A 32 23.01 -24.66 12.55
C GLY A 32 24.48 -25.08 12.51
N ASP A 33 25.12 -24.80 11.37
CA ASP A 33 26.54 -25.08 11.17
C ASP A 33 27.42 -24.13 12.01
N SER A 34 26.93 -22.91 12.25
CA SER A 34 27.57 -21.91 13.12
C SER A 34 26.81 -21.70 14.44
N ALA A 35 27.51 -21.17 15.46
CA ALA A 35 26.92 -20.84 16.77
C ALA A 35 25.81 -19.77 16.72
N SER A 36 25.70 -19.02 15.61
CA SER A 36 24.69 -17.99 15.35
C SER A 36 23.56 -18.46 14.42
N GLU A 37 23.55 -19.74 14.04
CA GLU A 37 22.63 -20.31 13.07
C GLU A 37 21.74 -21.38 13.69
N VAL A 38 20.52 -21.48 13.15
CA VAL A 38 19.52 -22.45 13.54
C VAL A 38 18.81 -22.93 12.29
N TRP A 39 18.68 -24.25 12.13
CA TRP A 39 17.87 -24.89 11.11
C TRP A 39 16.46 -25.06 11.66
N ILE A 40 15.46 -24.57 10.92
CA ILE A 40 14.07 -24.56 11.37
C ILE A 40 13.23 -25.33 10.35
N THR A 41 12.43 -26.28 10.82
CA THR A 41 11.44 -26.98 9.99
C THR A 41 10.05 -26.52 10.40
N ALA A 42 9.32 -25.96 9.44
CA ALA A 42 7.93 -25.54 9.66
C ALA A 42 7.01 -26.76 9.84
N PRO A 43 6.03 -26.68 10.75
CA PRO A 43 5.05 -27.75 10.91
C PRO A 43 4.09 -27.81 9.71
N TYR A 44 3.50 -28.99 9.47
CA TYR A 44 2.71 -29.25 8.26
C TYR A 44 1.47 -28.33 8.09
N TRP A 45 0.93 -27.76 9.16
CA TRP A 45 -0.23 -26.87 9.12
C TRP A 45 0.12 -25.40 8.85
N ARG A 46 1.40 -25.03 8.88
CA ARG A 46 1.87 -23.68 8.53
C ARG A 46 2.23 -23.62 7.05
N SER A 47 1.21 -23.46 6.21
CA SER A 47 1.36 -23.35 4.75
C SER A 47 1.84 -21.97 4.29
N ASP A 48 1.97 -21.03 5.21
CA ASP A 48 2.33 -19.62 5.00
C ASP A 48 3.83 -19.34 5.21
N ILE A 49 4.59 -20.30 5.75
CA ILE A 49 6.04 -20.18 5.96
C ILE A 49 6.80 -20.69 4.73
N HIS A 50 7.48 -19.78 4.03
CA HIS A 50 8.23 -20.10 2.82
C HIS A 50 9.66 -19.56 2.81
N LEU A 51 9.90 -18.45 3.51
CA LEU A 51 11.16 -17.72 3.52
C LEU A 51 11.64 -17.50 4.95
N ALA A 52 12.93 -17.18 5.09
CA ALA A 52 13.51 -16.83 6.38
C ALA A 52 12.83 -15.61 7.03
N VAL A 53 12.32 -14.67 6.22
CA VAL A 53 11.61 -13.47 6.73
C VAL A 53 10.32 -13.82 7.47
N ASP A 54 9.61 -14.87 7.05
CA ASP A 54 8.36 -15.30 7.71
C ASP A 54 8.65 -15.82 9.13
N LEU A 55 9.77 -16.53 9.30
CA LEU A 55 10.25 -16.97 10.61
C LEU A 55 10.67 -15.79 11.50
N ILE A 56 11.27 -14.75 10.90
CA ILE A 56 11.67 -13.54 11.62
C ILE A 56 10.44 -12.74 12.06
N GLU A 57 9.38 -12.71 11.26
CA GLU A 57 8.08 -12.14 11.66
C GLU A 57 7.51 -12.88 12.87
N GLU A 58 7.53 -14.21 12.87
CA GLU A 58 7.05 -15.01 14.01
C GLU A 58 7.84 -14.73 15.29
N VAL A 59 9.16 -14.59 15.17
CA VAL A 59 10.02 -14.16 16.28
C VAL A 59 9.64 -12.76 16.75
N ALA A 60 9.44 -11.80 15.84
CA ALA A 60 9.00 -10.44 16.17
C ALA A 60 7.65 -10.43 16.89
N ARG A 61 6.70 -11.24 16.42
CA ARG A 61 5.34 -11.38 16.97
C ARG A 61 5.35 -11.88 18.41
N ILE A 62 6.17 -12.89 18.72
CA ILE A 62 6.29 -13.46 20.07
C ILE A 62 7.07 -12.53 21.02
N ILE A 63 8.14 -11.90 20.54
CA ILE A 63 8.93 -10.96 21.35
C ILE A 63 8.11 -9.70 21.66
N GLY A 64 7.21 -9.32 20.74
CA GLY A 64 6.32 -8.18 20.80
C GLY A 64 6.85 -7.02 19.97
N TYR A 65 6.01 -6.48 19.09
CA TYR A 65 6.36 -5.35 18.23
C TYR A 65 6.74 -4.09 19.02
N ASP A 66 6.22 -3.93 20.24
CA ASP A 66 6.55 -2.80 21.12
C ASP A 66 8.04 -2.73 21.51
N LYS A 67 8.76 -3.86 21.40
CA LYS A 67 10.21 -3.92 21.67
C LYS A 67 11.05 -3.52 20.47
N ILE A 68 10.46 -3.37 19.29
CA ILE A 68 11.16 -2.96 18.07
C ILE A 68 11.29 -1.43 18.09
N PRO A 69 12.51 -0.88 18.07
CA PRO A 69 12.71 0.56 18.17
C PRO A 69 12.24 1.28 16.91
N ALA A 70 11.40 2.30 17.08
CA ALA A 70 11.07 3.23 16.01
C ALA A 70 12.28 4.13 15.71
N THR A 71 13.06 3.73 14.72
CA THR A 71 14.25 4.49 14.28
C THR A 71 13.93 5.28 13.02
N MET A 72 14.46 6.50 12.93
CA MET A 72 14.40 7.24 11.67
C MET A 72 15.30 6.59 10.64
N LEU A 73 14.89 6.65 9.37
CA LEU A 73 15.75 6.25 8.26
C LEU A 73 17.04 7.08 8.31
N SER A 74 18.18 6.41 8.17
CA SER A 74 19.50 7.03 8.23
C SER A 74 19.82 7.90 7.01
N GLN A 75 19.03 7.79 5.94
CA GLN A 75 19.23 8.55 4.71
C GLN A 75 18.58 9.94 4.79
N PRO A 76 19.25 10.96 4.23
CA PRO A 76 18.65 12.29 4.13
C PRO A 76 17.39 12.24 3.27
N LEU A 77 16.40 13.06 3.61
CA LEU A 77 15.21 13.19 2.79
C LEU A 77 15.60 13.64 1.37
N PRO A 78 15.04 13.01 0.32
CA PRO A 78 15.25 13.48 -1.04
C PRO A 78 14.70 14.91 -1.17
N ARG A 79 15.29 15.70 -2.09
CA ARG A 79 14.79 17.04 -2.38
C ARG A 79 13.33 16.96 -2.83
N GLN A 80 12.45 17.66 -2.12
CA GLN A 80 11.07 17.83 -2.54
C GLN A 80 11.03 18.74 -3.77
N ASN A 81 10.54 18.23 -4.90
CA ASN A 81 10.24 19.04 -6.08
C ASN A 81 8.70 19.13 -6.20
N PRO A 82 8.06 20.16 -5.61
CA PRO A 82 6.61 20.24 -5.64
C PRO A 82 6.12 20.38 -7.07
N GLU A 83 5.21 19.49 -7.46
CA GLU A 83 4.64 19.50 -8.80
C GLU A 83 3.89 20.83 -9.04
N PRO A 84 4.23 21.61 -10.09
CA PRO A 84 3.60 22.91 -10.33
C PRO A 84 2.07 22.84 -10.39
N VAL A 85 1.53 21.75 -10.95
CA VAL A 85 0.09 21.49 -11.04
C VAL A 85 -0.56 21.41 -9.65
N LEU A 86 0.09 20.76 -8.68
CA LEU A 86 -0.43 20.65 -7.32
C LEU A 86 -0.53 22.04 -6.66
N SER A 87 0.52 22.86 -6.81
CA SER A 87 0.53 24.23 -6.27
C SER A 87 -0.56 25.10 -6.89
N LEU A 88 -0.79 24.95 -8.21
CA LEU A 88 -1.84 25.67 -8.93
C LEU A 88 -3.23 25.26 -8.44
N LYS A 89 -3.47 23.95 -8.27
CA LYS A 89 -4.73 23.41 -7.74
C LYS A 89 -5.02 23.98 -6.35
N GLN A 90 -4.03 23.96 -5.46
CA GLN A 90 -4.17 24.51 -4.10
C GLN A 90 -4.47 26.01 -4.11
N LYS A 91 -3.80 26.77 -5.00
CA LYS A 91 -4.03 28.22 -5.15
C LYS A 91 -5.44 28.50 -5.68
N ALA A 92 -5.88 27.77 -6.70
CA ALA A 92 -7.22 27.90 -7.27
C ALA A 92 -8.31 27.60 -6.23
N GLY A 93 -8.15 26.52 -5.46
CA GLY A 93 -9.05 26.17 -4.37
C GLY A 93 -9.18 27.31 -3.35
N ARG A 94 -8.05 27.85 -2.87
CA ARG A 94 -8.05 28.98 -1.92
C ARG A 94 -8.77 30.22 -2.46
N ILE A 95 -8.57 30.55 -3.74
CA ILE A 95 -9.25 31.70 -4.37
C ILE A 95 -10.76 31.47 -4.40
N LEU A 96 -11.21 30.29 -4.82
CA LEU A 96 -12.64 29.95 -4.90
C LEU A 96 -13.30 29.96 -3.52
N THR A 97 -12.63 29.44 -2.49
CA THR A 97 -13.13 29.54 -1.10
C THR A 97 -13.24 31.00 -0.64
N GLY A 98 -12.34 31.87 -1.08
CA GLY A 98 -12.43 33.32 -0.82
C GLY A 98 -13.69 33.97 -1.42
N TYR A 99 -14.23 33.40 -2.49
CA TYR A 99 -15.51 33.79 -3.10
C TYR A 99 -16.72 33.03 -2.53
N SER A 100 -16.57 32.38 -1.37
CA SER A 100 -17.62 31.57 -0.71
C SER A 100 -18.08 30.33 -1.50
N PHE A 101 -17.27 29.81 -2.42
CA PHE A 101 -17.53 28.49 -3.01
C PHE A 101 -17.19 27.37 -2.04
N GLN A 102 -17.96 26.28 -2.10
CA GLN A 102 -17.72 25.05 -1.34
C GLN A 102 -17.16 23.96 -2.26
N GLU A 103 -16.06 23.34 -1.86
CA GLU A 103 -15.50 22.18 -2.56
C GLU A 103 -16.32 20.93 -2.23
N VAL A 104 -16.66 20.14 -3.26
CA VAL A 104 -17.38 18.88 -3.15
C VAL A 104 -16.60 17.80 -3.88
N ILE A 105 -16.36 16.67 -3.21
CA ILE A 105 -15.77 15.48 -3.82
C ILE A 105 -16.90 14.65 -4.41
N THR A 106 -16.90 14.48 -5.72
CA THR A 106 -17.93 13.74 -6.47
C THR A 106 -17.45 12.36 -6.87
N TYR A 107 -18.38 11.46 -7.21
CA TYR A 107 -18.04 10.14 -7.73
C TYR A 107 -17.43 10.24 -9.12
N SER A 108 -16.37 9.48 -9.35
CA SER A 108 -15.76 9.33 -10.68
C SER A 108 -16.60 8.48 -11.64
N LEU A 109 -17.64 7.80 -11.14
CA LEU A 109 -18.53 6.94 -11.90
C LEU A 109 -19.93 7.56 -12.01
N THR A 110 -20.55 7.36 -13.17
CA THR A 110 -21.88 7.83 -13.52
C THR A 110 -22.59 6.80 -14.42
N SER A 111 -23.78 7.13 -14.90
CA SER A 111 -24.50 6.35 -15.91
C SER A 111 -24.34 6.96 -17.31
N LEU A 112 -24.51 6.13 -18.35
CA LEU A 112 -24.48 6.60 -19.73
C LEU A 112 -25.52 7.69 -19.98
N GLU A 113 -26.70 7.53 -19.39
CA GLU A 113 -27.79 8.48 -19.51
C GLU A 113 -27.41 9.86 -18.95
N ARG A 114 -26.82 9.91 -17.74
CA ARG A 114 -26.37 11.17 -17.13
C ARG A 114 -25.23 11.81 -17.92
N LEU A 115 -24.31 10.99 -18.45
CA LEU A 115 -23.20 11.49 -19.26
C LEU A 115 -23.70 12.12 -20.58
N ASN A 116 -24.67 11.49 -21.25
CA ASN A 116 -25.27 12.03 -22.47
C ASN A 116 -26.01 13.37 -22.25
N LYS A 117 -26.57 13.62 -21.06
CA LYS A 117 -27.22 14.89 -20.72
C LYS A 117 -26.25 16.08 -20.60
N LEU A 118 -24.94 15.83 -20.50
CA LEU A 118 -23.92 16.89 -20.45
C LEU A 118 -23.52 17.41 -21.84
N LEU A 119 -23.90 16.71 -22.92
CA LEU A 119 -23.60 17.12 -24.28
C LEU A 119 -24.73 18.00 -24.84
N PRO A 120 -24.40 19.09 -25.55
CA PRO A 120 -25.40 19.95 -26.16
C PRO A 120 -26.18 19.27 -27.30
N GLU A 121 -25.59 18.26 -27.96
CA GLU A 121 -26.21 17.51 -29.06
C GLU A 121 -25.88 16.01 -28.94
N PRO A 122 -26.80 15.09 -29.30
CA PRO A 122 -26.56 13.65 -29.24
C PRO A 122 -25.54 13.22 -30.29
N HIS A 123 -24.26 13.26 -29.91
CA HIS A 123 -23.14 12.76 -30.69
C HIS A 123 -22.52 11.54 -29.99
N PRO A 124 -21.92 10.60 -30.74
CA PRO A 124 -21.12 9.53 -30.16
C PRO A 124 -20.06 10.13 -29.23
N LEU A 125 -20.00 9.63 -27.99
CA LEU A 125 -18.97 10.02 -27.03
C LEU A 125 -17.62 9.51 -27.56
N GLU A 126 -16.77 10.43 -28.00
CA GLU A 126 -15.40 10.15 -28.43
C GLU A 126 -14.39 10.81 -27.49
N PRO A 127 -13.49 10.04 -26.85
CA PRO A 127 -13.41 8.57 -26.89
C PRO A 127 -14.58 7.89 -26.16
N MET A 128 -14.85 6.63 -26.55
CA MET A 128 -15.88 5.80 -25.91
C MET A 128 -15.64 5.72 -24.39
N PRO A 129 -16.65 5.99 -23.55
CA PRO A 129 -16.49 5.98 -22.10
C PRO A 129 -16.09 4.60 -21.57
N LEU A 130 -15.24 4.59 -20.56
CA LEU A 130 -14.84 3.35 -19.88
C LEU A 130 -16.01 2.80 -19.05
N ARG A 131 -16.48 1.60 -19.42
CA ARG A 131 -17.56 0.90 -18.72
C ARG A 131 -17.01 -0.09 -17.69
N MET A 132 -17.58 -0.06 -16.50
CA MET A 132 -17.31 -1.04 -15.44
C MET A 132 -17.94 -2.39 -15.78
N ALA A 133 -17.18 -3.48 -15.64
CA ALA A 133 -17.68 -4.83 -15.91
C ALA A 133 -18.72 -5.28 -14.86
N ASN A 134 -18.41 -5.05 -13.57
CA ASN A 134 -19.23 -5.47 -12.44
C ASN A 134 -19.57 -4.27 -11.53
N PRO A 135 -20.41 -3.32 -11.99
CA PRO A 135 -20.79 -2.20 -11.16
C PRO A 135 -21.77 -2.65 -10.07
N MET A 136 -21.61 -2.10 -8.86
CA MET A 136 -22.53 -2.36 -7.75
C MET A 136 -23.94 -1.79 -8.01
N THR A 137 -24.03 -0.73 -8.82
CA THR A 137 -25.29 -0.09 -9.22
C THR A 137 -25.22 0.37 -10.68
N THR A 138 -26.37 0.46 -11.34
CA THR A 138 -26.48 0.97 -12.72
C THR A 138 -26.05 2.44 -12.84
N GLU A 139 -26.29 3.22 -11.79
CA GLU A 139 -25.91 4.65 -11.70
C GLU A 139 -24.39 4.89 -11.71
N HIS A 140 -23.57 3.88 -11.40
CA HIS A 140 -22.11 3.96 -11.35
C HIS A 140 -21.47 2.94 -12.30
N SER A 141 -21.96 2.89 -13.54
CA SER A 141 -21.53 1.91 -14.55
C SER A 141 -20.46 2.43 -15.51
N ILE A 142 -20.24 3.75 -15.57
CA ILE A 142 -19.35 4.40 -16.54
C ILE A 142 -18.45 5.40 -15.84
N ALA A 143 -17.15 5.41 -16.16
CA ALA A 143 -16.23 6.43 -15.69
C ALA A 143 -16.44 7.76 -16.41
N ILE A 144 -16.48 8.85 -15.64
CA ILE A 144 -16.55 10.21 -16.17
C ILE A 144 -15.19 10.51 -16.80
N SER A 145 -15.13 10.45 -18.13
CA SER A 145 -14.00 10.97 -18.91
C SER A 145 -14.26 12.44 -19.23
N THR A 146 -13.33 13.33 -18.89
CA THR A 146 -13.33 14.69 -19.43
C THR A 146 -13.02 14.63 -20.94
N PRO A 147 -13.88 15.18 -21.82
CA PRO A 147 -13.49 15.42 -23.20
C PRO A 147 -12.47 16.57 -23.18
N GLY A 148 -11.17 16.24 -23.23
CA GLY A 148 -10.13 17.27 -23.09
C GLY A 148 -8.69 16.79 -22.90
N SER A 149 -8.41 15.48 -22.95
CA SER A 149 -7.03 15.00 -23.08
C SER A 149 -6.81 14.35 -24.44
N THR A 150 -6.95 15.15 -25.50
CA THR A 150 -6.18 14.90 -26.72
C THR A 150 -4.72 15.02 -26.33
N LYS A 151 -4.02 13.89 -26.27
CA LYS A 151 -2.56 13.82 -26.17
C LYS A 151 -1.94 14.83 -27.13
N GLY A 152 -1.32 15.88 -26.59
CA GLY A 152 -0.30 16.62 -27.32
C GLY A 152 0.79 15.61 -27.71
N LYS A 153 1.05 15.53 -29.01
CA LYS A 153 2.30 14.97 -29.54
C LYS A 153 3.45 15.88 -29.16
#